data_AF-A0A5E4MSB0-F1
#
_entry.id   AF-A0A5E4MSB0-F1
#
_cell.length_a   1.000
_cell.length_b   1.000
_cell.length_c   1.000
_cell.angle_alpha   90.00
_cell.angle_beta   90.00
_cell.angle_gamma   90.00
#
_symmetry.space_group_name_H-M   'P 1'
#
loop_
_entity.id
_entity.type
_entity.pdbx_description
1 polymer ?
#
loop_
_entity_poly.entity_id
_entity_poly.type
_entity_poly.pdbx_seq_one_letter_code
_entity_poly.pdbx_strand_id
1 'polypeptide(L)'
;MEYYSVGGRFSNRFQLNIVKPTRSERPGSSKKRIRSGANARERDRTQSVNSAFDVLRTMIPIDPPDRKLSKIETLQLATKYIYHLSQILNSGDIEPESRTYDVCIFCLTNNN
;
A
#
# COMPACT_ATOMS: atom_id res chain seq x y z
N MET A 1 20.02 3.06 -23.43
CA MET A 1 20.95 2.00 -23.87
C MET A 1 22.34 2.52 -23.54
N GLU A 2 23.11 1.98 -22.60
CA GLU A 2 23.43 0.58 -22.36
C GLU A 2 23.47 0.19 -20.87
N TYR A 3 23.61 -1.11 -20.68
CA TYR A 3 23.35 -1.91 -19.49
C TYR A 3 24.59 -2.22 -18.62
N TYR A 4 24.29 -2.71 -17.41
CA TYR A 4 25.01 -3.65 -16.54
C TYR A 4 26.15 -3.20 -15.59
N SER A 5 26.07 -3.86 -14.43
CA SER A 5 26.84 -3.77 -13.20
C SER A 5 28.07 -4.68 -13.24
N VAL A 6 29.20 -4.24 -12.69
CA VAL A 6 30.25 -5.13 -12.17
C VAL A 6 30.84 -4.54 -10.90
N GLY A 7 30.66 -5.27 -9.79
CA GLY A 7 31.33 -4.98 -8.54
C GLY A 7 32.79 -5.44 -8.55
N GLY A 8 33.58 -4.91 -7.62
CA GLY A 8 34.93 -5.38 -7.33
C GLY A 8 35.50 -4.69 -6.10
N ARG A 9 35.64 -5.44 -5.00
CA ARG A 9 36.38 -5.04 -3.80
C ARG A 9 37.89 -5.14 -4.09
N PHE A 10 38.72 -4.38 -3.39
CA PHE A 10 39.89 -4.84 -2.61
C PHE A 10 40.84 -3.67 -2.31
N SER A 11 41.03 -3.37 -1.03
CA SER A 11 42.36 -3.19 -0.42
C SER A 11 42.20 -3.08 1.10
N ASN A 12 42.83 -4.03 1.78
CA ASN A 12 42.98 -4.09 3.22
C ASN A 12 43.93 -2.98 3.72
N ARG A 13 43.94 -2.81 5.05
CA ARG A 13 45.17 -2.84 5.90
C ARG A 13 45.53 -1.52 6.62
N PHE A 14 45.39 -1.61 7.95
CA PHE A 14 45.97 -0.79 9.03
C PHE A 14 45.46 0.64 9.27
N GLN A 15 44.45 0.76 10.14
CA GLN A 15 44.53 1.71 11.26
C GLN A 15 43.64 1.25 12.42
N LEU A 16 44.29 0.73 13.46
CA LEU A 16 43.71 0.55 14.78
C LEU A 16 43.65 1.92 15.49
N ASN A 17 42.51 2.17 16.11
CA ASN A 17 42.24 3.08 17.23
C ASN A 17 42.11 4.60 16.96
N ILE A 18 40.87 5.02 16.68
CA ILE A 18 40.26 6.09 17.47
C ILE A 18 39.02 5.49 18.13
N VAL A 19 39.06 5.43 19.46
CA VAL A 19 37.93 5.05 20.32
C VAL A 19 36.75 5.95 19.95
N LYS A 20 35.78 5.43 19.18
CA LYS A 20 34.48 6.08 19.06
C LYS A 20 33.84 5.97 20.44
N PRO A 21 33.41 7.09 21.06
CA PRO A 21 33.01 7.10 22.45
C PRO A 21 31.88 6.08 22.63
N THR A 22 32.09 5.17 23.57
CA THR A 22 31.06 4.29 24.11
C THR A 22 29.90 5.19 24.51
N ARG A 23 28.83 5.19 23.70
CA ARG A 23 27.58 5.84 24.06
C ARG A 23 27.08 5.10 25.29
N SER A 24 27.39 5.65 26.48
CA SER A 24 26.91 5.26 27.79
C SER A 24 25.61 4.46 27.64
N GLU A 25 25.73 3.13 27.72
CA GLU A 25 24.58 2.25 27.75
C GLU A 25 23.92 2.46 29.11
N ARG A 26 23.09 3.51 29.19
CA ARG A 26 22.14 3.66 30.30
C ARG A 26 21.34 2.34 30.34
N PRO A 27 21.17 1.69 31.51
CA PRO A 27 20.47 0.40 31.63
C PRO A 27 19.00 0.39 31.14
N GLY A 28 18.46 1.53 30.70
CA GLY A 28 17.16 1.65 30.03
C GLY A 28 17.18 1.68 28.49
N SER A 29 18.35 1.61 27.83
CA SER A 29 18.47 1.87 26.37
C SER A 29 18.08 0.68 25.48
N SER A 30 18.28 -0.56 25.94
CA SER A 30 17.99 -1.78 25.16
C SER A 30 16.49 -1.97 24.91
N LYS A 31 15.65 -1.69 25.93
CA LYS A 31 14.18 -1.72 25.79
C LYS A 31 13.68 -0.70 24.76
N LYS A 32 14.29 0.48 24.72
CA LYS A 32 13.95 1.54 23.73
C LYS A 32 14.33 1.11 22.31
N ARG A 33 15.51 0.50 22.11
CA ARG A 33 15.95 -0.03 20.80
C ARG A 33 15.05 -1.14 20.29
N ILE A 34 14.65 -2.09 21.15
CA ILE A 34 13.73 -3.17 20.80
C ILE A 34 12.36 -2.60 20.41
N ARG A 35 11.83 -1.64 21.19
CA ARG A 35 10.56 -0.96 20.87
C ARG A 35 10.64 -0.19 19.55
N SER A 36 11.73 0.54 19.30
CA SER A 36 11.93 1.22 18.01
C SER A 36 11.99 0.25 16.83
N GLY A 37 12.65 -0.91 16.99
CA GLY A 37 12.67 -1.96 15.97
C GLY A 37 11.30 -2.59 15.74
N ALA A 38 10.52 -2.83 16.80
CA ALA A 38 9.15 -3.33 16.69
C ALA A 38 8.22 -2.34 15.98
N ASN A 39 8.30 -1.05 16.35
CA ASN A 39 7.54 0.01 15.72
C ASN A 39 7.89 0.18 14.23
N ALA A 40 9.17 0.03 13.87
CA ALA A 40 9.60 0.07 12.47
C ALA A 40 8.94 -1.05 11.67
N ARG A 41 9.00 -2.29 12.17
CA ARG A 41 8.35 -3.44 11.52
C ARG A 41 6.84 -3.26 11.37
N GLU A 42 6.17 -2.70 12.38
CA GLU A 42 4.73 -2.47 12.31
C GLU A 42 4.36 -1.38 11.28
N ARG A 43 5.20 -0.36 11.13
CA ARG A 43 5.05 0.61 10.05
C ARG A 43 5.22 -0.03 8.69
N ASP A 44 6.21 -0.89 8.50
CA ASP A 44 6.44 -1.59 7.23
C ASP A 44 5.25 -2.51 6.88
N ARG A 45 4.73 -3.22 7.88
CA ARG A 45 3.52 -4.05 7.74
C ARG A 45 2.31 -3.20 7.32
N THR A 46 2.11 -2.06 7.98
CA THR A 46 1.02 -1.13 7.66
C THR A 46 1.19 -0.52 6.27
N GLN A 47 2.42 -0.19 5.87
CA GLN A 47 2.73 0.33 4.54
C GLN A 47 2.42 -0.70 3.45
N SER A 48 2.72 -1.98 3.69
CA SER A 48 2.35 -3.07 2.77
C SER A 48 0.83 -3.13 2.57
N VAL A 49 0.04 -3.02 3.63
CA VAL A 49 -1.43 -3.01 3.52
C VAL A 49 -1.93 -1.78 2.78
N ASN A 50 -1.40 -0.60 3.08
CA ASN A 50 -1.81 0.64 2.42
C ASN A 50 -1.48 0.60 0.91
N SER A 51 -0.33 0.04 0.54
CA SER A 51 0.06 -0.11 -0.87
C SER A 51 -0.91 -1.05 -1.62
N ALA A 52 -1.38 -2.13 -0.98
CA ALA A 52 -2.40 -3.00 -1.56
C ALA A 52 -3.75 -2.30 -1.72
N PHE A 53 -4.14 -1.43 -0.77
CA PHE A 53 -5.32 -0.57 -0.90
C PHE A 53 -5.18 0.41 -2.07
N ASP A 54 -4.00 0.97 -2.31
CA ASP A 54 -3.76 1.87 -3.43
C ASP A 54 -3.94 1.15 -4.77
N VAL A 55 -3.38 -0.06 -4.91
CA VAL A 55 -3.61 -0.92 -6.09
C VAL A 55 -5.10 -1.21 -6.27
N LEU A 56 -5.82 -1.58 -5.20
CA LEU A 56 -7.24 -1.87 -5.29
C LEU A 56 -8.05 -0.66 -5.79
N ARG A 57 -7.71 0.57 -5.36
CA ARG A 57 -8.38 1.78 -5.85
C ARG A 57 -8.22 1.99 -7.35
N THR A 58 -7.08 1.65 -7.93
CA THR A 58 -6.85 1.79 -9.38
C THR A 58 -7.70 0.85 -10.23
N MET A 59 -8.22 -0.22 -9.63
CA MET A 59 -9.04 -1.22 -10.33
C MET A 59 -10.54 -0.92 -10.24
N ILE A 60 -10.95 0.03 -9.40
CA ILE A 60 -12.36 0.38 -9.19
C ILE A 60 -12.73 1.51 -10.16
N PRO A 61 -13.75 1.32 -11.03
CA PRO A 61 -14.20 2.40 -11.91
C PRO A 61 -14.89 3.50 -11.09
N ILE A 62 -14.32 4.71 -11.12
CA ILE A 62 -14.85 5.91 -10.45
C ILE A 62 -14.74 7.14 -11.35
N ASP A 63 -15.61 8.13 -11.10
CA ASP A 63 -15.58 9.46 -11.70
C ASP A 63 -15.65 10.50 -10.57
N PRO A 64 -14.79 11.53 -10.53
CA PRO A 64 -13.60 11.68 -11.36
C PRO A 64 -12.51 10.65 -10.98
N PRO A 65 -11.65 10.24 -11.93
CA PRO A 65 -10.68 9.16 -11.74
C PRO A 65 -9.58 9.46 -10.71
N ASP A 66 -9.41 10.73 -10.33
CA ASP A 66 -8.46 11.20 -9.33
C ASP A 66 -9.04 11.27 -7.91
N ARG A 67 -10.34 10.99 -7.73
CA ARG A 67 -10.97 10.95 -6.40
C ARG A 67 -10.34 9.86 -5.54
N LYS A 68 -9.86 10.26 -4.35
CA LYS A 68 -9.34 9.32 -3.36
C LYS A 68 -10.46 8.70 -2.54
N LEU A 69 -10.68 7.39 -2.72
CA LEU A 69 -11.61 6.61 -1.90
C LEU A 69 -11.06 6.34 -0.49
N SER A 70 -11.91 6.45 0.53
CA SER A 70 -11.60 5.95 1.87
C SER A 70 -11.48 4.42 1.88
N LYS A 71 -10.95 3.84 2.96
CA LYS A 71 -10.79 2.38 3.09
C LYS A 71 -12.13 1.66 3.02
N ILE A 72 -13.17 2.19 3.68
CA ILE A 72 -14.49 1.58 3.70
C ILE A 72 -15.16 1.65 2.32
N GLU A 73 -15.08 2.80 1.65
CA GLU A 73 -15.59 2.95 0.28
C GLU A 73 -14.87 1.98 -0.65
N THR A 74 -13.54 1.92 -0.61
CA THR A 74 -12.74 1.01 -1.46
C THR A 74 -13.24 -0.44 -1.34
N LEU A 75 -13.49 -0.93 -0.12
CA LEU A 75 -13.98 -2.30 0.10
C LEU A 75 -15.42 -2.50 -0.40
N GLN A 76 -16.32 -1.55 -0.10
CA GLN A 76 -17.71 -1.61 -0.54
C GLN A 76 -17.83 -1.59 -2.06
N LEU A 77 -17.08 -0.72 -2.73
CA LEU A 77 -17.10 -0.56 -4.17
C LEU A 77 -16.45 -1.74 -4.89
N ALA A 78 -15.33 -2.26 -4.37
CA ALA A 78 -14.72 -3.48 -4.91
C ALA A 78 -15.69 -4.66 -4.89
N THR A 79 -16.44 -4.84 -3.79
CA THR A 79 -17.42 -5.93 -3.66
C THR A 79 -18.54 -5.78 -4.68
N LYS A 80 -19.10 -4.58 -4.83
CA LYS A 80 -20.13 -4.28 -5.84
C LYS A 80 -19.61 -4.50 -7.26
N TYR A 81 -18.37 -4.13 -7.54
CA TYR A 81 -17.78 -4.28 -8.86
C TYR A 81 -17.56 -5.75 -9.24
N ILE A 82 -17.07 -6.58 -8.31
CA ILE A 82 -16.96 -8.04 -8.52
C ILE A 82 -18.34 -8.64 -8.82
N TYR A 83 -19.36 -8.26 -8.04
CA TYR A 83 -20.74 -8.74 -8.27
C TYR A 83 -21.24 -8.32 -9.66
N HIS A 84 -21.08 -7.05 -10.03
CA HIS A 84 -21.48 -6.54 -11.34
C HIS A 84 -20.82 -7.30 -12.50
N LEU A 85 -19.50 -7.51 -12.44
CA LEU A 85 -18.78 -8.30 -13.44
C LEU A 85 -19.29 -9.75 -13.51
N SER A 86 -19.63 -10.34 -12.36
CA SER A 86 -20.20 -11.69 -12.31
C SER A 86 -21.57 -11.76 -12.99
N GLN A 87 -22.41 -10.73 -12.79
CA GLN A 87 -23.70 -10.66 -13.48
C GLN A 87 -23.52 -10.55 -15.00
N ILE A 88 -22.61 -9.70 -15.48
CA ILE A 88 -22.33 -9.52 -16.92
C ILE A 88 -21.92 -10.86 -17.55
N LEU A 89 -21.02 -11.59 -16.90
CA LEU A 89 -20.54 -12.88 -17.41
C LEU A 89 -21.63 -13.96 -17.45
N ASN A 90 -22.58 -13.92 -16.52
CA ASN A 90 -23.61 -14.96 -16.37
C ASN A 90 -24.86 -14.73 -17.23
N SER A 91 -25.14 -13.49 -17.61
CA SER A 91 -26.41 -13.12 -18.26
C SER A 91 -26.34 -13.06 -19.78
N GLY A 92 -25.16 -13.18 -20.39
CA GLY A 92 -24.98 -13.20 -21.85
C GLY A 92 -25.21 -11.84 -22.52
N ASP A 93 -26.26 -11.13 -22.12
CA ASP A 93 -26.64 -9.77 -22.50
C ASP A 93 -27.50 -9.19 -21.37
N ILE A 94 -26.95 -8.27 -20.54
CA ILE A 94 -27.77 -7.51 -19.58
C ILE A 94 -28.46 -6.39 -20.34
N GLU A 95 -29.78 -6.54 -20.53
CA GLU A 95 -30.67 -5.46 -20.94
C GLU A 95 -30.48 -4.22 -20.03
N PRO A 96 -30.44 -3.00 -20.60
CA PRO A 96 -30.06 -1.75 -19.93
C PRO A 96 -31.05 -1.26 -18.85
N GLU A 97 -31.98 -2.09 -18.39
CA GLU A 97 -33.07 -1.72 -17.48
C GLU A 97 -32.72 -1.95 -16.00
N SER A 98 -31.65 -2.67 -15.70
CA SER A 98 -31.02 -2.67 -14.37
C SER A 98 -29.96 -1.57 -14.23
N ARG A 99 -30.33 -0.32 -14.54
CA ARG A 99 -29.54 0.91 -14.27
C ARG A 99 -29.26 1.16 -12.78
N THR A 100 -29.40 0.17 -11.90
CA THR A 100 -29.34 0.31 -10.44
C THR A 100 -27.94 0.20 -9.86
N TYR A 101 -26.93 -0.08 -10.71
CA TYR A 101 -25.53 0.04 -10.37
C TYR A 101 -24.83 0.96 -11.38
N ASP A 102 -25.04 2.27 -11.21
CA ASP A 102 -24.25 3.32 -11.84
C ASP A 102 -22.76 2.92 -11.84
N VAL A 103 -22.23 2.58 -13.03
CA VAL A 103 -20.79 2.35 -13.24
C VAL A 103 -19.99 3.65 -13.01
N CYS A 104 -20.70 4.78 -12.90
CA CYS A 104 -20.20 6.01 -12.28
C CYS A 104 -20.63 6.05 -10.79
N ILE A 105 -19.78 5.47 -9.94
CA ILE A 105 -19.97 5.30 -8.49
C ILE A 105 -20.04 6.64 -7.70
N PHE A 106 -20.19 7.80 -8.36
CA PHE A 106 -20.19 9.10 -7.70
C PHE A 106 -21.53 9.52 -7.06
N CYS A 107 -22.68 8.94 -7.43
CA CYS A 107 -23.98 9.47 -6.96
C CYS A 107 -24.45 8.99 -5.58
N LEU A 108 -23.77 8.06 -4.90
CA LEU A 108 -24.25 7.51 -3.61
C LEU A 108 -23.49 7.95 -2.35
N THR A 109 -22.72 9.04 -2.39
CA THR A 109 -22.30 9.73 -1.16
C THR A 109 -22.25 11.26 -1.31
N ASN A 110 -23.39 11.89 -1.58
CA ASN A 110 -23.67 13.18 -0.93
C ASN A 110 -24.37 12.85 0.38
N ASN A 111 -23.61 12.82 1.48
CA ASN A 111 -24.11 12.98 2.85
C ASN A 111 -22.91 13.30 3.76
N ASN A 112 -22.37 14.52 3.59
CA ASN A 112 -22.23 15.53 4.63
C ASN A 112 -21.58 16.77 4.06
#